data_AF-M1ZTM6-F1
#
_entry.id   AF-M1ZTM6-F1
#
_cell.length_a   1.000
_cell.length_b   1.000
_cell.length_c   1.000
_cell.angle_alpha   90.00
_cell.angle_beta   90.00
_cell.angle_gamma   90.00
#
_symmetry.space_group_name_H-M   'P 1'
#
loop_
_entity.id
_entity.type
_entity.pdbx_description
1 polymer ?
#
loop_
_entity_poly.entity_id
_entity_poly.type
_entity_poly.pdbx_seq_one_letter_code
_entity_poly.pdbx_strand_id
1 'polypeptide(L)'
;VASDWTQLRIKAMSLLQEEASLEEIVRLVGIDALSEKDRLKLEVAKSLREDYLQQNAFHEVDTYASLEKQYKMLKLVLFFYDEAERALNAGVYLKELLDLEVRDKIARAKYVSEENIKNIDAIFNELSEVIDELISKGGIMNA
;
A
#
# COMPACT_ATOMS: atom_id res chain seq x y z
N VAL A 1 13.07 0.02 17.05
CA VAL A 1 12.25 -0.51 15.95
C VAL A 1 12.98 -0.31 14.63
N ALA A 2 13.03 0.91 14.07
CA ALA A 2 13.94 1.28 12.97
C ALA A 2 14.13 2.80 12.94
N SER A 3 15.19 3.30 12.30
CA SER A 3 15.50 4.75 12.25
C SER A 3 14.48 5.56 11.44
N ASP A 4 13.81 4.94 10.48
CA ASP A 4 12.80 5.53 9.59
C ASP A 4 11.36 5.48 10.15
N TRP A 5 11.14 4.85 11.32
CA TRP A 5 9.80 4.63 11.89
C TRP A 5 8.97 5.91 12.01
N THR A 6 9.57 6.99 12.51
CA THR A 6 8.88 8.28 12.67
C THR A 6 8.44 8.85 11.32
N GLN A 7 9.25 8.69 10.28
CA GLN A 7 8.95 9.19 8.94
C GLN A 7 7.79 8.39 8.32
N LEU A 8 7.80 7.06 8.47
CA LEU A 8 6.71 6.20 8.01
C LEU A 8 5.38 6.58 8.67
N ARG A 9 5.38 6.82 10.00
CA ARG A 9 4.18 7.25 10.72
C ARG A 9 3.66 8.60 10.24
N ILE A 10 4.54 9.57 10.02
CA ILE A 10 4.16 10.89 9.50
C ILE A 10 3.54 10.75 8.11
N LYS A 11 4.17 9.96 7.22
CA LYS A 11 3.67 9.73 5.86
C LYS A 11 2.30 9.06 5.87
N ALA A 12 2.12 8.01 6.66
CA ALA A 12 0.82 7.34 6.79
C ALA A 12 -0.27 8.29 7.32
N MET A 13 0.06 9.17 8.26
CA MET A 13 -0.90 10.16 8.75
C MET A 13 -1.24 11.23 7.72
N SER A 14 -0.27 11.68 6.93
CA SER A 14 -0.53 12.57 5.79
C SER A 14 -1.50 11.94 4.81
N LEU A 15 -1.28 10.67 4.41
CA LEU A 15 -2.14 9.96 3.48
C LEU A 15 -3.59 9.84 3.98
N LEU A 16 -3.79 9.58 5.28
CA LEU A 16 -5.12 9.50 5.88
C LEU A 16 -5.81 10.88 6.00
N GLN A 17 -5.06 11.96 6.16
CA GLN A 17 -5.60 13.33 6.13
C GLN A 17 -5.97 13.76 4.70
N GLU A 18 -5.12 13.40 3.74
CA GLU A 18 -5.36 13.61 2.32
C GLU A 18 -6.58 12.82 1.85
N GLU A 19 -6.76 11.57 2.32
CA GLU A 19 -7.96 10.76 2.07
C GLU A 19 -9.23 11.51 2.47
N ALA A 20 -9.31 12.03 3.70
CA ALA A 20 -10.47 12.78 4.18
C ALA A 20 -10.79 14.00 3.29
N SER A 21 -9.75 14.68 2.79
CA SER A 21 -9.90 15.84 1.90
C SER A 21 -10.37 15.41 0.51
N LEU A 22 -9.83 14.32 -0.03
CA LEU A 22 -10.22 13.76 -1.32
C LEU A 22 -11.65 13.20 -1.28
N GLU A 23 -12.08 12.58 -0.17
CA GLU A 23 -13.46 12.10 0.01
C GLU A 23 -14.50 13.24 -0.02
N GLU A 24 -14.16 14.44 0.45
CA GLU A 24 -15.00 15.62 0.26
C GLU A 24 -15.17 15.98 -1.21
N ILE A 25 -14.07 15.96 -1.97
CA ILE A 25 -14.10 16.23 -3.42
C ILE A 25 -14.94 15.15 -4.13
N VAL A 26 -14.70 13.86 -3.84
CA VAL A 26 -15.45 12.74 -4.44
C VAL A 26 -16.95 12.88 -4.18
N ARG A 27 -17.37 13.31 -2.98
CA ARG A 27 -18.79 13.53 -2.65
C ARG A 27 -19.42 14.66 -3.48
N LEU A 28 -18.65 15.66 -3.87
CA LEU A 28 -19.14 16.82 -4.62
C LEU A 28 -19.18 16.59 -6.14
N VAL A 29 -18.15 15.95 -6.69
CA VAL A 29 -17.95 15.87 -8.15
C VAL A 29 -17.77 14.45 -8.70
N GLY A 30 -17.73 13.43 -7.84
CA GLY A 30 -17.50 12.04 -8.22
C GLY A 30 -16.02 11.66 -8.30
N ILE A 31 -15.74 10.35 -8.25
CA ILE A 31 -14.36 9.82 -8.23
C ILE A 31 -13.63 10.00 -9.57
N ASP A 32 -14.38 10.08 -10.67
CA ASP A 32 -13.82 10.24 -12.02
C ASP A 32 -13.17 11.62 -12.23
N ALA A 33 -13.45 12.59 -11.37
CA ALA A 33 -12.82 13.91 -11.39
C ALA A 33 -11.40 13.92 -10.82
N LEU A 34 -10.99 12.85 -10.12
CA LEU A 34 -9.68 12.76 -9.49
C LEU A 34 -8.58 12.33 -10.47
N SER A 35 -7.38 12.85 -10.26
CA SER A 35 -6.19 12.37 -10.96
C SER A 35 -5.90 10.91 -10.61
N GLU A 36 -5.15 10.17 -11.44
CA GLU A 36 -4.72 8.82 -11.09
C GLU A 36 -3.89 8.78 -9.80
N LYS A 37 -3.10 9.83 -9.53
CA LYS A 37 -2.35 9.95 -8.29
C LYS A 37 -3.24 10.11 -7.07
N ASP A 38 -4.29 10.93 -7.17
CA ASP A 38 -5.25 11.11 -6.07
C ASP A 38 -6.09 9.84 -5.83
N ARG A 39 -6.46 9.14 -6.91
CA ARG A 39 -7.11 7.83 -6.80
C ARG A 39 -6.19 6.79 -6.16
N LEU A 40 -4.90 6.78 -6.50
CA LEU A 40 -3.91 5.93 -5.84
C LEU A 40 -3.82 6.24 -4.34
N LYS A 41 -3.81 7.52 -3.95
CA LYS A 41 -3.80 7.91 -2.52
C LYS A 41 -5.01 7.38 -1.77
N LEU A 42 -6.22 7.46 -2.34
CA LEU A 42 -7.42 6.88 -1.74
C LEU A 42 -7.28 5.36 -1.55
N GLU A 43 -6.74 4.65 -2.55
CA GLU A 43 -6.52 3.20 -2.48
C GLU A 43 -5.48 2.79 -1.43
N VAL A 44 -4.40 3.57 -1.28
CA VAL A 44 -3.39 3.34 -0.25
C VAL A 44 -3.92 3.70 1.14
N ALA A 45 -4.67 4.78 1.28
CA ALA A 45 -5.30 5.15 2.54
C ALA A 45 -6.32 4.10 3.00
N LYS A 46 -7.09 3.53 2.06
CA LYS A 46 -7.95 2.37 2.31
C LYS A 46 -7.14 1.16 2.82
N SER A 47 -6.01 0.83 2.18
CA SER A 47 -5.11 -0.23 2.66
C SER A 47 -4.57 0.07 4.06
N LEU A 48 -4.17 1.32 4.37
CA LEU A 48 -3.80 1.70 5.73
C LEU A 48 -4.94 1.45 6.74
N ARG A 49 -6.19 1.76 6.38
CA ARG A 49 -7.36 1.52 7.25
C ARG A 49 -7.64 0.03 7.44
N GLU A 50 -7.70 -0.75 6.36
CA GLU A 50 -8.19 -2.13 6.36
C GLU A 50 -7.10 -3.17 6.69
N ASP A 51 -5.86 -2.89 6.28
CA ASP A 51 -4.75 -3.86 6.36
C ASP A 51 -3.81 -3.58 7.53
N TYR A 52 -3.79 -2.34 8.03
CA TYR A 52 -2.91 -1.93 9.14
C TYR A 52 -3.66 -1.48 10.40
N LEU A 53 -4.61 -0.55 10.28
CA LEU A 53 -5.33 -0.01 11.45
C LEU A 53 -6.40 -0.96 12.00
N GLN A 54 -7.09 -1.70 11.13
CA GLN A 54 -8.07 -2.70 11.54
C GLN A 54 -7.37 -3.97 12.06
N GLN A 55 -7.62 -4.28 13.33
CA GLN A 55 -7.14 -5.51 13.98
C GLN A 55 -8.32 -6.33 14.51
N ASN A 56 -8.29 -7.64 14.26
CA ASN A 56 -9.28 -8.56 14.78
C ASN A 56 -8.83 -9.16 16.12
N ALA A 57 -9.38 -8.63 17.21
CA ALA A 57 -9.11 -9.09 18.58
C ALA A 57 -9.52 -10.56 18.87
N PHE A 58 -10.30 -11.19 18.00
CA PHE A 58 -10.71 -12.59 18.13
C PHE A 58 -9.91 -13.55 17.25
N HIS A 59 -8.99 -13.04 16.42
CA HIS A 59 -8.16 -13.86 15.54
C HIS A 59 -6.84 -14.22 16.22
N GLU A 60 -6.44 -15.49 16.16
CA GLU A 60 -5.27 -16.03 16.88
C GLU A 60 -3.95 -15.31 16.53
N VAL A 61 -3.78 -14.86 15.29
CA VAL A 61 -2.56 -14.16 14.82
C VAL A 61 -2.69 -12.63 14.85
N ASP A 62 -3.90 -12.10 14.70
CA ASP A 62 -4.13 -10.65 14.51
C ASP A 62 -4.59 -9.96 15.80
N THR A 63 -4.78 -10.73 16.88
CA THR A 63 -5.07 -10.21 18.22
C THR A 63 -3.90 -9.42 18.82
N TYR A 64 -2.67 -9.63 18.34
CA TYR A 64 -1.46 -8.95 18.79
C TYR A 64 -0.45 -8.85 17.65
N ALA A 65 0.25 -7.73 17.55
CA ALA A 65 1.34 -7.53 16.62
C ALA A 65 2.53 -6.88 17.34
N SER A 66 3.71 -7.50 17.25
CA SER A 66 4.95 -6.94 17.77
C SER A 66 5.35 -5.65 17.05
N LEU A 67 6.23 -4.85 17.65
CA LEU A 67 6.74 -3.63 17.02
C LEU A 67 7.47 -3.92 15.69
N GLU A 68 8.13 -5.07 15.57
CA GLU A 68 8.78 -5.48 14.33
C GLU A 68 7.76 -5.79 13.23
N LYS A 69 6.71 -6.55 13.57
CA LYS A 69 5.62 -6.86 12.64
C LYS A 69 4.88 -5.59 12.21
N GLN A 70 4.54 -4.72 13.15
CA GLN A 70 3.94 -3.40 12.87
C GLN A 70 4.81 -2.57 11.91
N TYR A 71 6.12 -2.52 12.16
CA TYR A 71 7.06 -1.81 11.29
C TYR A 71 7.05 -2.35 9.87
N LYS A 72 7.18 -3.66 9.70
CA LYS A 72 7.23 -4.29 8.37
C LYS A 72 5.91 -4.14 7.61
N MET A 73 4.78 -4.30 8.28
CA MET A 73 3.46 -4.11 7.67
C MET A 73 3.25 -2.66 7.21
N LEU A 74 3.52 -1.67 8.08
CA LEU A 74 3.39 -0.26 7.71
C LEU A 74 4.31 0.10 6.54
N LYS A 75 5.56 -0.37 6.62
CA LYS A 75 6.54 -0.14 5.56
C LYS A 75 6.12 -0.78 4.26
N LEU A 76 5.49 -1.97 4.28
CA LEU A 76 5.02 -2.66 3.08
C LEU A 76 3.91 -1.89 2.37
N VAL A 77 2.92 -1.39 3.11
CA VAL A 77 1.84 -0.57 2.54
C VAL A 77 2.40 0.72 1.92
N LEU A 78 3.32 1.39 2.63
CA LEU A 78 3.95 2.62 2.12
C LEU A 78 4.93 2.38 0.98
N PHE A 79 5.57 1.22 0.93
CA PHE A 79 6.43 0.83 -0.18
C PHE A 79 5.60 0.56 -1.44
N PHE A 80 4.43 -0.08 -1.33
CA PHE A 80 3.48 -0.18 -2.45
C PHE A 80 3.10 1.21 -2.99
N TYR A 81 2.84 2.18 -2.12
CA TYR A 81 2.54 3.55 -2.55
C TYR A 81 3.68 4.15 -3.38
N ASP A 82 4.92 4.06 -2.89
CA ASP A 82 6.10 4.60 -3.58
C ASP A 82 6.33 3.92 -4.94
N GLU A 83 6.20 2.60 -4.99
CA GLU A 83 6.38 1.81 -6.21
C GLU A 83 5.26 2.04 -7.22
N ALA A 84 4.01 2.18 -6.76
CA ALA A 84 2.88 2.53 -7.60
C ALA A 84 3.02 3.96 -8.17
N GLU A 85 3.47 4.94 -7.38
CA GLU A 85 3.77 6.27 -7.91
C GLU A 85 4.89 6.23 -8.96
N ARG A 86 5.94 5.43 -8.73
CA ARG A 86 7.02 5.19 -9.71
C ARG A 86 6.45 4.65 -11.02
N ALA A 87 5.58 3.65 -10.95
CA ALA A 87 4.96 3.03 -12.11
C ALA A 87 4.01 3.97 -12.87
N LEU A 88 3.17 4.73 -12.16
CA LEU A 88 2.31 5.77 -12.76
C LEU A 88 3.15 6.81 -13.52
N ASN A 89 4.26 7.27 -12.93
CA ASN A 89 5.15 8.22 -13.59
C ASN A 89 5.85 7.63 -14.82
N ALA A 90 5.96 6.29 -14.91
CA ALA A 90 6.48 5.57 -16.07
C ALA A 90 5.39 5.24 -17.11
N GLY A 91 4.14 5.66 -16.89
CA GLY A 91 3.03 5.50 -17.84
C GLY A 91 2.26 4.17 -17.72
N VAL A 92 2.44 3.43 -16.62
CA VAL A 92 1.58 2.28 -16.28
C VAL A 92 0.21 2.80 -15.86
N TYR A 93 -0.87 2.16 -16.32
CA TYR A 93 -2.22 2.60 -15.95
C TYR A 93 -2.53 2.24 -14.50
N LEU A 94 -3.26 3.13 -13.79
CA LEU A 94 -3.64 2.88 -12.40
C LEU A 94 -4.36 1.54 -12.23
N LYS A 95 -5.23 1.18 -13.19
CA LYS A 95 -5.97 -0.08 -13.14
C LYS A 95 -5.05 -1.31 -13.05
N GLU A 96 -3.96 -1.33 -13.82
CA GLU A 96 -3.01 -2.44 -13.81
C GLU A 96 -2.32 -2.59 -12.45
N LEU A 97 -2.06 -1.47 -11.77
CA LEU A 97 -1.49 -1.46 -10.41
C LEU A 97 -2.50 -1.94 -9.38
N LEU A 98 -3.77 -1.57 -9.53
CA LEU A 98 -4.82 -1.95 -8.59
C LEU A 98 -5.22 -3.43 -8.73
N ASP A 99 -5.06 -4.02 -9.91
CA ASP A 99 -5.36 -5.43 -10.20
C ASP A 99 -4.22 -6.39 -9.82
N LEU A 100 -3.12 -5.89 -9.22
CA LEU A 100 -1.99 -6.72 -8.82
C LEU A 100 -2.33 -7.69 -7.67
N GLU A 101 -2.11 -8.99 -7.90
CA GLU A 101 -2.31 -10.05 -6.89
C GLU A 101 -1.45 -9.83 -5.63
N VAL A 102 -0.29 -9.18 -5.74
CA VAL A 102 0.57 -8.90 -4.58
C VAL A 102 -0.14 -8.00 -3.55
N ARG A 103 -1.14 -7.19 -3.95
CA ARG A 103 -1.96 -6.39 -3.01
C ARG A 103 -2.73 -7.27 -2.02
N ASP A 104 -3.22 -8.43 -2.46
CA ASP A 104 -3.89 -9.39 -1.57
C ASP A 104 -2.92 -9.95 -0.52
N LYS A 105 -1.63 -10.11 -0.88
CA LYS A 105 -0.58 -10.53 0.06
C LYS A 105 -0.27 -9.44 1.07
N ILE A 106 -0.24 -8.17 0.65
CA ILE A 106 -0.11 -7.01 1.56
C ILE A 106 -1.26 -7.00 2.56
N ALA A 107 -2.51 -7.14 2.12
CA ALA A 107 -3.68 -7.16 2.99
C ALA A 107 -3.66 -8.30 4.01
N ARG A 108 -3.13 -9.47 3.60
CA ARG A 108 -3.01 -10.65 4.45
C ARG A 108 -1.75 -10.66 5.33
N ALA A 109 -0.86 -9.67 5.22
CA ALA A 109 0.36 -9.59 6.02
C ALA A 109 0.07 -9.56 7.53
N LYS A 110 -1.09 -9.03 7.94
CA LYS A 110 -1.57 -9.05 9.33
C LYS A 110 -1.78 -10.46 9.90
N TYR A 111 -2.01 -11.45 9.04
CA TYR A 111 -2.16 -12.86 9.42
C TYR A 111 -0.85 -13.65 9.40
N VAL A 112 0.28 -13.04 9.08
CA VAL A 112 1.59 -13.67 9.23
C VAL A 112 1.93 -13.81 10.71
N SER A 113 2.25 -15.02 11.16
CA SER A 113 2.59 -15.27 12.57
C SER A 113 3.90 -14.59 12.95
N GLU A 114 4.08 -14.29 14.24
CA GLU A 114 5.29 -13.66 14.79
C GLU A 114 6.57 -14.48 14.50
N GLU A 115 6.47 -15.80 14.42
CA GLU A 115 7.59 -16.69 14.07
C GLU A 115 8.01 -16.55 12.59
N ASN A 116 7.09 -16.10 11.75
CA ASN A 116 7.22 -16.05 10.29
C ASN A 116 7.27 -14.62 9.74
N ILE A 117 7.58 -13.61 10.56
CA ILE A 117 7.65 -12.19 10.16
C ILE A 117 8.54 -11.98 8.92
N LYS A 118 9.59 -12.79 8.75
CA LYS A 118 10.48 -12.76 7.58
C LYS A 118 9.75 -13.02 6.27
N ASN A 119 8.59 -13.68 6.28
CA ASN A 119 7.78 -13.89 5.09
C ASN A 119 7.22 -12.59 4.53
N ILE A 120 7.10 -11.53 5.35
CA ILE A 120 6.73 -10.20 4.86
C ILE A 120 7.82 -9.65 3.93
N ASP A 121 9.10 -9.98 4.15
CA ASP A 121 10.21 -9.55 3.28
C ASP A 121 10.12 -10.15 1.87
N ALA A 122 9.54 -11.35 1.74
CA ALA A 122 9.27 -11.94 0.42
C ALA A 122 8.22 -11.13 -0.36
N ILE A 123 7.24 -10.53 0.32
CA ILE A 123 6.22 -9.69 -0.31
C ILE A 123 6.83 -8.39 -0.85
N PHE A 124 7.82 -7.81 -0.15
CA PHE A 124 8.56 -6.65 -0.65
C PHE A 124 9.27 -6.96 -1.97
N ASN A 125 9.97 -8.10 -2.05
CA ASN A 125 10.70 -8.51 -3.24
C ASN A 125 9.74 -8.76 -4.41
N GLU A 126 8.67 -9.52 -4.16
CA GLU A 126 7.64 -9.81 -5.17
C GLU A 126 7.01 -8.51 -5.70
N LEU A 127 6.68 -7.57 -4.81
CA LEU A 127 6.11 -6.29 -5.20
C LEU A 127 7.07 -5.50 -6.11
N SER A 128 8.36 -5.44 -5.76
CA SER A 128 9.36 -4.76 -6.59
C SER A 128 9.47 -5.41 -7.97
N GLU A 129 9.58 -6.74 -8.03
CA GLU A 129 9.70 -7.50 -9.29
C GLU A 129 8.48 -7.29 -10.19
N VAL A 130 7.27 -7.41 -9.64
CA VAL A 130 6.02 -7.24 -10.38
C VAL A 130 5.87 -5.82 -10.92
N ILE A 131 6.22 -4.80 -10.13
CA ILE A 131 6.17 -3.41 -10.58
C ILE A 131 7.23 -3.14 -11.66
N ASP A 132 8.45 -3.64 -11.51
CA ASP A 132 9.51 -3.52 -12.53
C ASP A 132 9.10 -4.18 -13.86
N GLU A 133 8.45 -5.34 -13.80
CA GLU A 133 7.88 -5.99 -14.97
C GLU A 133 6.78 -5.16 -15.64
N LEU A 134 5.86 -4.58 -14.85
CA LEU A 134 4.80 -3.71 -15.37
C LEU A 134 5.38 -2.47 -16.05
N ILE A 135 6.36 -1.82 -15.42
CA ILE A 135 7.05 -0.66 -16.00
C ILE A 135 7.73 -1.04 -17.31
N SER A 136 8.40 -2.19 -17.35
CA SER A 136 9.08 -2.67 -18.55
C SER A 136 8.09 -2.95 -19.69
N LYS A 137 6.94 -3.54 -19.40
CA LYS A 137 5.88 -3.80 -20.39
C LYS A 137 5.20 -2.50 -20.87
N GLY A 138 4.87 -1.61 -19.93
CA GLY A 138 4.24 -0.31 -20.22
C GLY A 138 5.14 0.65 -21.00
N GLY A 139 6.44 0.65 -20.69
CA GLY A 139 7.45 1.44 -21.43
C GLY A 139 7.63 1.00 -22.88
N ILE A 140 7.39 -0.27 -23.21
CA ILE A 140 7.45 -0.79 -24.58
C ILE A 140 6.18 -0.42 -25.37
N MET A 141 5.02 -0.33 -24.72
CA MET A 141 3.75 0.02 -25.38
C MET A 141 3.61 1.53 -25.66
N ASN A 142 4.34 2.37 -24.92
CA ASN A 142 4.30 3.83 -25.02
C ASN A 142 5.47 4.44 -25.82
N ALA A 143 6.37 3.61 -26.38
CA ALA A 143 7.53 4.02 -27.20
C ALA A 143 7.29 3.76 -28.69
#